data_AF-A0A6A9SHZ3-F1
#
_entry.id   AF-A0A6A9SHZ3-F1
#
_cell.length_a   1.000
_cell.length_b   1.000
_cell.length_c   1.000
_cell.angle_alpha   90.00
_cell.angle_beta   90.00
_cell.angle_gamma   90.00
#
_symmetry.space_group_name_H-M   'P 1'
#
loop_
_entity.id
_entity.type
_entity.pdbx_description
1 polymer ?
#
loop_
_entity_poly.entity_id
_entity_poly.type
_entity_poly.pdbx_seq_one_letter_code
_entity_poly.pdbx_strand_id
1 'polypeptide(L)'
;MELRPAVAVLVLVGVLAVGASGSLLVADVQSVDRPEQVESIPLPEEDRELWLYTSAGRTFASPTLALNVVVYGDAEDVRGYLLEGDWNETTAEQRDAATSERATAPGRTDPWESATGAQRYVYLADAERGVWLAEAYQVHDGTYLGGRHHVRAYTAPDADGWTAMQAHHEHWDWFFGKHIVTSTTDTQSYVEREFAGSPWAPEIRRVPMSQGGDDGFEQWLTVVDLDGDASPSVALFAVVAAVGRGPGGSGGGSASARPPA
;
A
#
# COMPACT_ATOMS: atom_id res chain seq x y z
N MET A 1 -51.08 2.57 -21.54
CA MET A 1 -50.51 1.39 -22.22
C MET A 1 -50.24 0.34 -21.16
N GLU A 2 -51.10 -0.66 -21.05
CA GLU A 2 -50.87 -1.79 -20.14
C GLU A 2 -49.94 -2.80 -20.82
N LEU A 3 -48.76 -3.02 -20.25
CA LEU A 3 -47.84 -4.03 -20.74
C LEU A 3 -48.40 -5.41 -20.42
N ARG A 4 -48.55 -6.26 -21.44
CA ARG A 4 -48.97 -7.65 -21.26
C ARG A 4 -47.97 -8.37 -20.34
N PRO A 5 -48.42 -9.25 -19.44
CA PRO A 5 -47.57 -9.85 -18.39
C PRO A 5 -46.33 -10.58 -18.93
N ALA A 6 -46.41 -11.13 -20.15
CA ALA A 6 -45.26 -11.76 -20.81
C ALA A 6 -44.15 -10.77 -21.20
N VAL A 7 -44.50 -9.52 -21.51
CA VAL A 7 -43.53 -8.46 -21.84
C VAL A 7 -42.84 -7.95 -20.57
N ALA A 8 -43.56 -7.89 -19.44
CA ALA A 8 -42.97 -7.52 -18.16
C ALA A 8 -41.92 -8.54 -17.68
N VAL A 9 -42.17 -9.83 -17.87
CA VAL A 9 -41.21 -10.89 -17.52
C VAL A 9 -39.97 -10.85 -18.41
N LEU A 10 -40.13 -10.61 -19.72
CA LEU A 10 -38.99 -10.48 -20.63
C LEU A 10 -38.12 -9.26 -20.31
N VAL A 11 -38.73 -8.13 -19.91
CA VAL A 11 -37.99 -6.95 -19.47
C VAL A 11 -37.25 -7.23 -18.16
N LEU A 12 -37.85 -7.95 -17.21
CA LEU A 12 -37.20 -8.29 -15.94
C LEU A 12 -36.01 -9.23 -16.13
N VAL A 13 -36.12 -10.25 -17.00
CA VAL A 13 -35.01 -11.16 -17.33
C VAL A 13 -33.90 -10.42 -18.09
N GLY A 14 -34.24 -9.46 -18.95
CA GLY A 14 -33.27 -8.59 -19.62
C GLY A 14 -32.50 -7.68 -18.66
N VAL A 15 -33.17 -7.13 -17.63
CA VAL A 15 -32.53 -6.29 -16.61
C VAL A 15 -31.65 -7.11 -15.67
N LEU A 16 -32.06 -8.34 -15.33
CA LEU A 16 -31.25 -9.23 -14.48
C LEU A 16 -30.02 -9.82 -15.20
N ALA A 17 -30.08 -10.00 -16.54
CA ALA A 17 -28.94 -10.46 -17.32
C ALA A 17 -27.83 -9.41 -17.49
N VAL A 18 -28.14 -8.12 -17.33
CA VAL A 18 -27.14 -7.03 -17.34
C VAL A 18 -26.46 -6.87 -15.97
N GLY A 19 -27.00 -7.43 -14.90
CA GLY A 19 -26.45 -7.34 -13.54
C GLY A 19 -25.48 -8.46 -13.13
N ALA A 20 -25.20 -9.44 -14.00
CA ALA A 20 -24.41 -10.63 -13.66
C ALA A 20 -23.11 -10.77 -14.48
N SER A 21 -22.63 -9.71 -15.11
CA SER A 21 -21.29 -9.68 -15.71
C SER A 21 -20.33 -9.08 -14.70
N GLY A 22 -19.39 -9.91 -14.24
CA GLY A 22 -18.45 -9.62 -13.17
C GLY A 22 -17.75 -8.28 -13.32
N SER A 23 -17.49 -7.68 -12.17
CA SER A 23 -16.69 -6.48 -12.01
C SER A 23 -15.27 -6.74 -12.51
N LEU A 24 -15.05 -6.60 -13.81
CA LEU A 24 -13.71 -6.39 -14.36
C LEU A 24 -13.36 -4.94 -14.08
N LEU A 25 -12.55 -4.72 -13.05
CA LEU A 25 -11.90 -3.44 -12.83
C LEU A 25 -11.03 -3.16 -14.06
N VAL A 26 -11.53 -2.28 -14.95
CA VAL A 26 -10.70 -1.67 -15.98
C VAL A 26 -9.72 -0.75 -15.25
N ALA A 27 -8.47 -1.17 -15.17
CA ALA A 27 -7.38 -0.31 -14.73
C ALA A 27 -7.27 0.87 -15.70
N ASP A 28 -7.65 2.05 -15.23
CA ASP A 28 -7.45 3.29 -15.96
C ASP A 28 -5.93 3.58 -15.98
N VAL A 29 -5.30 3.36 -17.13
CA VAL A 29 -3.84 3.45 -17.32
C VAL A 29 -3.45 4.92 -17.47
N GLN A 30 -3.24 5.61 -16.34
CA GLN A 30 -2.54 6.89 -16.35
C GLN A 30 -1.05 6.63 -16.14
N SER A 31 -0.24 6.84 -17.17
CA SER A 31 1.22 6.89 -17.03
C SER A 31 1.59 8.15 -16.24
N VAL A 32 1.91 7.98 -14.96
CA VAL A 32 2.38 9.06 -14.09
C VAL A 32 3.90 9.11 -14.16
N ASP A 33 4.48 10.27 -14.42
CA ASP A 33 5.94 10.49 -14.33
C ASP A 33 6.43 10.06 -12.94
N ARG A 34 7.21 8.96 -12.88
CA ARG A 34 7.84 8.46 -11.66
C ARG A 34 8.98 9.42 -11.27
N PRO A 35 9.04 9.91 -10.02
CA PRO A 35 10.20 10.67 -9.56
C PRO A 35 11.48 9.84 -9.71
N GLU A 36 12.59 10.47 -10.11
CA GLU A 36 13.86 9.77 -10.39
C GLU A 36 14.47 9.04 -9.17
N GLN A 37 14.00 9.37 -7.95
CA GLN A 37 14.50 8.79 -6.70
C GLN A 37 13.31 8.42 -5.81
N VAL A 38 12.85 7.18 -5.96
CA VAL A 38 11.78 6.62 -5.15
C VAL A 38 12.30 5.31 -4.57
N GLU A 39 12.33 5.23 -3.23
CA GLU A 39 12.71 3.99 -2.55
C GLU A 39 11.69 2.89 -2.86
N SER A 40 12.18 1.76 -3.36
CA SER A 40 11.37 0.65 -3.82
C SER A 40 11.84 -0.67 -3.22
N ILE A 41 10.90 -1.62 -3.18
CA ILE A 41 11.11 -3.01 -2.82
C ILE A 41 11.22 -3.79 -4.14
N PRO A 42 12.39 -4.37 -4.48
CA PRO A 42 12.51 -5.25 -5.62
C PRO A 42 11.73 -6.53 -5.35
N LEU A 43 10.95 -6.97 -6.33
CA LEU A 43 10.23 -8.23 -6.27
C LEU A 43 11.05 -9.32 -6.98
N PRO A 44 11.13 -10.55 -6.43
CA PRO A 44 11.75 -11.69 -7.07
C PRO A 44 11.06 -11.95 -8.40
N GLU A 45 11.90 -12.16 -9.42
CA GLU A 45 11.49 -12.45 -10.78
C GLU A 45 10.75 -11.27 -11.47
N GLU A 46 11.09 -11.03 -12.74
CA GLU A 46 10.45 -10.02 -13.63
C GLU A 46 10.88 -8.54 -13.55
N ASP A 47 12.00 -8.17 -12.92
CA ASP A 47 12.48 -6.76 -12.87
C ASP A 47 11.38 -5.78 -12.37
N ARG A 48 10.47 -6.27 -11.53
CA ARG A 48 9.38 -5.48 -10.94
C ARG A 48 9.81 -4.87 -9.61
N GLU A 49 9.30 -3.69 -9.34
CA GLU A 49 9.58 -2.93 -8.13
C GLU A 49 8.31 -2.35 -7.54
N LEU A 50 8.12 -2.53 -6.23
CA LEU A 50 7.03 -1.92 -5.50
C LEU A 50 7.49 -0.64 -4.82
N TRP A 51 6.79 0.47 -5.00
CA TRP A 51 7.08 1.68 -4.24
C TRP A 51 6.90 1.41 -2.74
N LEU A 52 7.91 1.76 -1.93
CA LEU A 52 7.91 1.50 -0.49
C LEU A 52 6.73 2.14 0.23
N TYR A 53 6.26 3.31 -0.22
CA TYR A 53 5.19 4.04 0.47
C TYR A 53 3.84 3.80 -0.16
N THR A 54 2.81 3.73 0.69
CA THR A 54 1.43 3.86 0.23
C THR A 54 1.07 5.33 0.04
N SER A 55 0.04 5.62 -0.75
CA SER A 55 -0.42 6.98 -1.02
C SER A 55 -1.93 7.12 -0.84
N ALA A 56 -2.34 8.31 -0.38
CA ALA A 56 -3.75 8.68 -0.25
C ALA A 56 -4.46 8.85 -1.61
N GLY A 57 -3.71 8.85 -2.72
CA GLY A 57 -4.24 8.88 -4.08
C GLY A 57 -3.32 8.15 -5.05
N ARG A 58 -3.71 8.08 -6.31
CA ARG A 58 -2.88 7.51 -7.40
C ARG A 58 -1.79 8.50 -7.83
N THR A 59 -0.95 8.91 -6.88
CA THR A 59 0.10 9.93 -7.05
C THR A 59 1.24 9.70 -6.06
N PHE A 60 2.46 10.05 -6.46
CA PHE A 60 3.63 10.04 -5.59
C PHE A 60 3.69 11.24 -4.62
N ALA A 61 2.87 12.27 -4.84
CA ALA A 61 2.91 13.51 -4.07
C ALA A 61 2.19 13.45 -2.71
N SER A 62 1.59 12.31 -2.34
CA SER A 62 0.84 12.15 -1.10
C SER A 62 1.21 10.86 -0.35
N PRO A 63 2.50 10.62 -0.09
CA PRO A 63 2.93 9.42 0.63
C PRO A 63 2.35 9.41 2.04
N THR A 64 2.02 8.21 2.52
CA THR A 64 1.58 7.96 3.89
C THR A 64 2.54 6.97 4.55
N LEU A 65 2.07 5.90 5.20
CA LEU A 65 2.97 4.94 5.83
C LEU A 65 3.61 4.00 4.79
N ALA A 66 4.83 3.59 5.10
CA ALA A 66 5.58 2.59 4.35
C ALA A 66 4.95 1.19 4.46
N LEU A 67 5.20 0.38 3.45
CA LEU A 67 5.10 -1.07 3.52
C LEU A 67 6.25 -1.59 4.39
N ASN A 68 5.94 -2.54 5.27
CA ASN A 68 6.90 -3.04 6.25
C ASN A 68 6.90 -4.57 6.38
N VAL A 69 5.97 -5.27 5.70
CA VAL A 69 6.03 -6.72 5.52
C VAL A 69 5.76 -7.06 4.05
N VAL A 70 6.52 -8.00 3.50
CA VAL A 70 6.21 -8.67 2.22
C VAL A 70 6.24 -10.17 2.44
N VAL A 71 5.19 -10.85 2.01
CA VAL A 71 5.06 -12.31 2.06
C VAL A 71 5.04 -12.84 0.63
N TYR A 72 5.98 -13.72 0.29
CA TYR A 72 6.00 -14.46 -0.96
C TYR A 72 5.26 -15.78 -0.79
N GLY A 73 4.41 -16.12 -1.76
CA GLY A 73 3.46 -17.22 -1.73
C GLY A 73 2.07 -16.75 -2.18
N ASP A 74 1.17 -17.71 -2.39
CA ASP A 74 -0.19 -17.43 -2.85
C ASP A 74 -0.93 -16.46 -1.92
N ALA A 75 -1.52 -15.40 -2.48
CA ALA A 75 -2.15 -14.34 -1.70
C ALA A 75 -3.42 -14.79 -0.98
N GLU A 76 -4.14 -15.79 -1.51
CA GLU A 76 -5.30 -16.38 -0.84
C GLU A 76 -4.85 -17.23 0.35
N ASP A 77 -3.74 -17.96 0.24
CA ASP A 77 -3.14 -18.71 1.35
C ASP A 77 -2.65 -17.78 2.47
N VAL A 78 -1.97 -16.67 2.12
CA VAL A 78 -1.54 -15.64 3.08
C VAL A 78 -2.74 -15.04 3.81
N ARG A 79 -3.81 -14.71 3.09
CA ARG A 79 -5.04 -14.17 3.67
C ARG A 79 -5.73 -15.21 4.56
N GLY A 80 -5.84 -16.45 4.08
CA GLY A 80 -6.43 -17.58 4.79
C GLY A 80 -5.73 -17.81 6.12
N TYR A 81 -4.39 -17.83 6.11
CA TYR A 81 -3.58 -17.99 7.31
C TYR A 81 -3.89 -16.97 8.40
N LEU A 82 -3.88 -15.68 8.04
CA LEU A 82 -4.13 -14.60 9.00
C LEU A 82 -5.52 -14.77 9.62
N LEU A 83 -6.53 -15.12 8.82
CA LEU A 83 -7.91 -15.29 9.26
C LEU A 83 -8.17 -16.58 10.06
N GLU A 84 -7.30 -17.58 9.97
CA GLU A 84 -7.33 -18.76 10.86
C GLU A 84 -6.76 -18.45 12.24
N GLY A 85 -5.91 -17.42 12.35
CA GLY A 85 -5.35 -16.91 13.60
C GLY A 85 -6.29 -15.93 14.33
N ASP A 86 -5.71 -14.99 15.08
CA ASP A 86 -6.45 -14.00 15.85
C ASP A 86 -7.00 -12.83 14.99
N TRP A 87 -6.67 -12.78 13.70
CA TRP A 87 -7.06 -11.68 12.83
C TRP A 87 -8.48 -11.82 12.30
N ASN A 88 -9.17 -10.67 12.23
CA ASN A 88 -10.50 -10.54 11.69
C ASN A 88 -10.46 -9.68 10.43
N GLU A 89 -11.25 -10.03 9.43
CA GLU A 89 -11.42 -9.18 8.25
C GLU A 89 -12.15 -7.88 8.61
N THR A 90 -11.62 -6.75 8.15
CA THR A 90 -12.25 -5.44 8.38
C THR A 90 -13.53 -5.33 7.53
N THR A 91 -14.67 -5.19 8.19
CA THR A 91 -15.98 -5.09 7.53
C THR A 91 -16.12 -3.77 6.77
N ALA A 92 -17.11 -3.66 5.87
CA ALA A 92 -17.33 -2.44 5.11
C ALA A 92 -17.63 -1.22 6.02
N GLU A 93 -18.28 -1.44 7.15
CA GLU A 93 -18.61 -0.39 8.14
C GLU A 93 -17.41 0.05 8.97
N GLN A 94 -16.40 -0.81 9.10
CA GLN A 94 -15.15 -0.55 9.82
C GLN A 94 -14.02 -0.13 8.88
N ARG A 95 -14.22 -0.25 7.57
CA ARG A 95 -13.31 0.30 6.57
C ARG A 95 -13.48 1.80 6.51
N ASP A 96 -12.38 2.47 6.22
CA ASP A 96 -12.43 3.89 5.94
C ASP A 96 -13.26 4.16 4.67
N ALA A 97 -14.08 5.21 4.69
CA ALA A 97 -14.91 5.58 3.55
C ALA A 97 -14.05 5.88 2.31
N ALA A 98 -14.37 5.26 1.18
CA ALA A 98 -13.73 5.56 -0.09
C ALA A 98 -14.11 6.97 -0.56
N THR A 99 -13.14 7.70 -1.14
CA THR A 99 -13.36 9.07 -1.65
C THR A 99 -14.47 9.13 -2.71
N SER A 100 -14.71 8.04 -3.45
CA SER A 100 -15.69 7.96 -4.54
C SER A 100 -17.14 7.78 -4.10
N GLU A 101 -17.41 7.37 -2.86
CA GLU A 101 -18.78 7.15 -2.36
C GLU A 101 -19.45 8.43 -1.84
N ARG A 102 -18.77 9.58 -1.93
CA ARG A 102 -19.26 10.84 -1.39
C ARG A 102 -19.88 11.71 -2.48
N ALA A 103 -21.21 11.74 -2.53
CA ALA A 103 -21.94 12.72 -3.34
C ALA A 103 -21.75 14.13 -2.75
N THR A 104 -20.72 14.85 -3.19
CA THR A 104 -20.57 16.26 -2.86
C THR A 104 -21.68 17.04 -3.55
N ALA A 105 -22.64 17.56 -2.79
CA ALA A 105 -23.59 18.52 -3.31
C ALA A 105 -22.81 19.78 -3.77
N PRO A 106 -23.00 20.27 -5.01
CA PRO A 106 -22.24 21.41 -5.51
C PRO A 106 -22.47 22.64 -4.63
N GLY A 107 -21.38 23.19 -4.07
CA GLY A 107 -21.39 24.44 -3.29
C GLY A 107 -21.29 24.32 -1.76
N ARG A 108 -21.09 23.11 -1.20
CA ARG A 108 -20.68 22.95 0.22
C ARG A 108 -19.28 22.35 0.29
N THR A 109 -18.37 23.05 0.96
CA THR A 109 -17.20 22.42 1.59
C THR A 109 -17.73 21.64 2.80
N ASP A 110 -17.66 20.31 2.73
CA ASP A 110 -17.99 19.46 3.87
C ASP A 110 -16.83 19.58 4.87
N PRO A 111 -17.01 20.12 6.09
CA PRO A 111 -15.94 20.22 7.08
C PRO A 111 -15.35 18.86 7.48
N TRP A 112 -15.98 17.75 7.06
CA TRP A 112 -15.51 16.38 7.19
C TRP A 112 -14.73 15.85 5.96
N GLU A 113 -14.45 16.68 4.95
CA GLU A 113 -13.59 16.34 3.79
C GLU A 113 -12.21 15.81 4.22
N SER A 114 -11.73 16.20 5.40
CA SER A 114 -10.44 15.82 5.98
C SER A 114 -10.48 14.59 6.89
N ALA A 115 -11.58 13.82 6.89
CA ALA A 115 -11.61 12.48 7.49
C ALA A 115 -10.80 11.50 6.63
N THR A 116 -9.48 11.72 6.56
CA THR A 116 -8.53 11.10 5.62
C THR A 116 -8.15 9.68 6.07
N GLY A 117 -9.14 8.78 6.16
CA GLY A 117 -8.90 7.33 6.28
C GLY A 117 -8.85 6.62 4.92
N ALA A 118 -9.23 7.32 3.84
CA ALA A 118 -9.45 6.84 2.48
C ALA A 118 -8.59 5.66 1.99
N GLN A 119 -9.16 4.86 1.10
CA GLN A 119 -8.45 3.87 0.27
C GLN A 119 -7.01 4.32 -0.06
N ARG A 120 -6.06 3.44 0.21
CA ARG A 120 -4.64 3.71 -0.02
C ARG A 120 -4.18 2.93 -1.25
N TYR A 121 -3.22 3.51 -1.95
CA TYR A 121 -2.68 2.95 -3.16
C TYR A 121 -1.19 2.65 -3.00
N VAL A 122 -0.71 1.60 -3.63
CA VAL A 122 0.72 1.35 -3.84
C VAL A 122 1.01 1.38 -5.34
N TYR A 123 2.22 1.79 -5.72
CA TYR A 123 2.64 1.78 -7.11
C TYR A 123 3.53 0.57 -7.38
N LEU A 124 3.12 -0.29 -8.31
CA LEU A 124 3.93 -1.38 -8.85
C LEU A 124 4.51 -0.92 -10.19
N ALA A 125 5.83 -0.97 -10.32
CA ALA A 125 6.55 -0.67 -11.54
C ALA A 125 7.11 -1.96 -12.16
N ASP A 126 7.13 -2.00 -13.49
CA ASP A 126 7.91 -2.92 -14.31
C ASP A 126 8.88 -2.10 -15.19
N ALA A 127 9.63 -2.78 -16.07
CA ALA A 127 10.62 -2.15 -16.94
C ALA A 127 10.05 -1.10 -17.93
N GLU A 128 8.76 -1.17 -18.24
CA GLU A 128 8.12 -0.34 -19.27
C GLU A 128 7.07 0.62 -18.70
N ARG A 129 6.35 0.21 -17.66
CA ARG A 129 5.14 0.86 -17.14
C ARG A 129 5.01 0.66 -15.64
N GLY A 130 4.01 1.29 -15.04
CA GLY A 130 3.59 0.92 -13.70
C GLY A 130 2.12 1.22 -13.46
N VAL A 131 1.60 0.62 -12.40
CA VAL A 131 0.18 0.60 -12.06
C VAL A 131 -0.02 0.94 -10.59
N TRP A 132 -1.05 1.72 -10.31
CA TRP A 132 -1.52 1.94 -8.95
C TRP A 132 -2.46 0.82 -8.53
N LEU A 133 -2.07 0.07 -7.52
CA LEU A 133 -2.87 -1.00 -6.91
C LEU A 133 -3.61 -0.43 -5.71
N ALA A 134 -4.90 -0.71 -5.61
CA ALA A 134 -5.69 -0.46 -4.40
C ALA A 134 -5.46 -1.60 -3.39
N GLU A 135 -5.86 -1.39 -2.13
CA GLU A 135 -5.84 -2.49 -1.16
C GLU A 135 -6.72 -3.68 -1.63
N ALA A 136 -6.19 -4.89 -1.48
CA ALA A 136 -6.91 -6.12 -1.78
C ALA A 136 -7.83 -6.49 -0.61
N TYR A 137 -7.32 -6.40 0.62
CA TYR A 137 -8.06 -6.65 1.85
C TYR A 137 -7.43 -5.93 3.05
N GLN A 138 -8.17 -5.89 4.15
CA GLN A 138 -7.71 -5.35 5.43
C GLN A 138 -8.08 -6.34 6.53
N VAL A 139 -7.15 -6.57 7.46
CA VAL A 139 -7.36 -7.42 8.64
C VAL A 139 -6.91 -6.71 9.90
N HIS A 140 -7.53 -7.05 11.03
CA HIS A 140 -7.17 -6.49 12.33
C HIS A 140 -7.29 -7.51 13.45
N ASP A 141 -6.47 -7.35 14.49
CA ASP A 141 -6.65 -7.99 15.79
C ASP A 141 -6.83 -6.91 16.86
N GLY A 142 -7.92 -7.00 17.62
CA GLY A 142 -8.37 -5.99 18.57
C GLY A 142 -9.76 -5.44 18.23
N THR A 143 -10.05 -4.20 18.65
CA THR A 143 -11.40 -3.61 18.52
C THR A 143 -11.37 -2.26 17.81
N TYR A 144 -12.37 -2.00 16.97
CA TYR A 144 -12.47 -0.76 16.19
C TYR A 144 -12.49 0.51 17.06
N LEU A 145 -13.28 0.54 18.15
CA LEU A 145 -13.31 1.71 19.06
C LEU A 145 -12.32 1.59 20.23
N GLY A 146 -11.31 0.74 20.09
CA GLY A 146 -10.24 0.51 21.07
C GLY A 146 -8.86 0.54 20.42
N GLY A 147 -7.94 -0.26 20.93
CA GLY A 147 -6.64 -0.53 20.30
C GLY A 147 -6.71 -1.74 19.39
N ARG A 148 -5.94 -1.73 18.30
CA ARG A 148 -5.80 -2.87 17.39
C ARG A 148 -4.49 -2.87 16.62
N HIS A 149 -4.03 -4.07 16.32
CA HIS A 149 -3.15 -4.34 15.19
C HIS A 149 -3.97 -4.24 13.91
N HIS A 150 -3.49 -3.49 12.94
CA HIS A 150 -4.18 -3.29 11.66
C HIS A 150 -3.20 -3.52 10.51
N VAL A 151 -3.66 -4.28 9.51
CA VAL A 151 -2.91 -4.57 8.30
C VAL A 151 -3.77 -4.20 7.09
N ARG A 152 -3.18 -3.44 6.18
CA ARG A 152 -3.69 -3.22 4.84
C ARG A 152 -2.81 -3.97 3.84
N ALA A 153 -3.41 -4.90 3.10
CA ALA A 153 -2.71 -5.80 2.22
C ALA A 153 -2.92 -5.44 0.74
N TYR A 154 -1.85 -5.57 -0.03
CA TYR A 154 -1.80 -5.38 -1.48
C TYR A 154 -1.23 -6.66 -2.08
N THR A 155 -1.84 -7.16 -3.14
CA THR A 155 -1.48 -8.44 -3.74
C THR A 155 -0.98 -8.24 -5.15
N ALA A 156 -0.16 -9.18 -5.62
CA ALA A 156 0.23 -9.27 -7.01
C ALA A 156 -1.02 -9.27 -7.93
N PRO A 157 -1.00 -8.56 -9.07
CA PRO A 157 -2.08 -8.62 -10.05
C PRO A 157 -2.08 -9.92 -10.88
N ASP A 158 -0.93 -10.60 -10.94
CA ASP A 158 -0.70 -11.79 -11.75
C ASP A 158 -0.42 -13.01 -10.84
N ALA A 159 -0.22 -14.20 -11.44
CA ALA A 159 -0.11 -15.49 -10.75
C ALA A 159 1.14 -15.64 -9.84
N ASP A 160 2.10 -14.71 -9.89
CA ASP A 160 3.29 -14.73 -9.05
C ASP A 160 2.94 -14.12 -7.68
N GLY A 161 2.59 -14.98 -6.73
CA GLY A 161 1.99 -14.57 -5.48
C GLY A 161 2.95 -13.82 -4.56
N TRP A 162 2.72 -12.52 -4.37
CA TRP A 162 3.22 -11.77 -3.25
C TRP A 162 2.09 -10.99 -2.58
N THR A 163 2.22 -10.80 -1.28
CA THR A 163 1.38 -9.92 -0.48
C THR A 163 2.25 -8.91 0.25
N ALA A 164 2.12 -7.64 -0.11
CA ALA A 164 2.77 -6.54 0.59
C ALA A 164 1.81 -5.92 1.59
N MET A 165 2.31 -5.61 2.78
CA MET A 165 1.49 -5.15 3.89
C MET A 165 2.01 -3.84 4.44
N GLN A 166 1.07 -2.93 4.68
CA GLN A 166 1.23 -1.84 5.63
C GLN A 166 0.66 -2.32 6.96
N ALA A 167 1.54 -2.63 7.91
CA ALA A 167 1.19 -3.11 9.23
C ALA A 167 1.43 -2.01 10.28
N HIS A 168 0.41 -1.67 11.06
CA HIS A 168 0.54 -0.66 12.11
C HIS A 168 -0.40 -0.94 13.29
N HIS A 169 -0.01 -0.46 14.46
CA HIS A 169 -0.83 -0.47 15.66
C HIS A 169 -1.48 0.90 15.78
N GLU A 170 -2.77 0.90 16.03
CA GLU A 170 -3.56 2.11 16.18
C GLU A 170 -4.52 1.99 17.34
N HIS A 171 -5.01 3.14 17.80
CA HIS A 171 -6.14 3.18 18.72
C HIS A 171 -7.13 4.26 18.32
N TRP A 172 -8.39 4.06 18.67
CA TRP A 172 -9.42 5.08 18.53
C TRP A 172 -9.23 6.20 19.56
N ASP A 173 -9.00 7.42 19.10
CA ASP A 173 -8.99 8.60 19.94
C ASP A 173 -10.40 9.20 19.98
N TRP A 174 -11.02 9.16 21.16
CA TRP A 174 -12.38 9.65 21.39
C TRP A 174 -12.51 11.18 21.31
N PHE A 175 -11.43 11.94 21.52
CA PHE A 175 -11.46 13.40 21.44
C PHE A 175 -11.41 13.87 19.98
N PHE A 176 -10.61 13.21 19.16
CA PHE A 176 -10.47 13.54 17.74
C PHE A 176 -11.42 12.77 16.83
N GLY A 177 -12.07 11.72 17.34
CA GLY A 177 -13.00 10.89 16.58
C GLY A 177 -12.31 10.20 15.40
N LYS A 178 -11.08 9.73 15.59
CA LYS A 178 -10.29 9.05 14.56
C LYS A 178 -9.31 8.06 15.15
N HIS A 179 -8.85 7.11 14.34
CA HIS A 179 -7.71 6.29 14.68
C HIS A 179 -6.41 7.09 14.66
N ILE A 180 -5.58 6.89 15.68
CA ILE A 180 -4.21 7.40 15.78
C ILE A 180 -3.27 6.22 15.69
N VAL A 181 -2.40 6.24 14.68
CA VAL A 181 -1.31 5.27 14.54
C VAL A 181 -0.25 5.56 15.60
N THR A 182 0.12 4.54 16.37
CA THR A 182 1.08 4.67 17.47
C THR A 182 2.41 3.98 17.19
N SER A 183 2.42 2.91 16.38
CA SER A 183 3.64 2.15 16.06
C SER A 183 3.47 1.36 14.78
N THR A 184 4.48 1.31 13.92
CA THR A 184 4.53 0.34 12.81
C THR A 184 5.27 -0.92 13.22
N THR A 185 6.33 -0.79 14.02
CA THR A 185 7.18 -1.88 14.51
C THR A 185 6.41 -2.91 15.35
N ASP A 186 5.45 -2.46 16.17
CA ASP A 186 4.71 -3.34 17.06
C ASP A 186 3.91 -4.37 16.25
N THR A 187 3.15 -3.88 15.25
CA THR A 187 2.35 -4.75 14.38
C THR A 187 3.22 -5.50 13.37
N GLN A 188 4.28 -4.89 12.84
CA GLN A 188 5.24 -5.60 11.98
C GLN A 188 5.83 -6.82 12.70
N SER A 189 6.27 -6.64 13.95
CA SER A 189 6.80 -7.73 14.77
C SER A 189 5.72 -8.73 15.18
N TYR A 190 4.47 -8.28 15.34
CA TYR A 190 3.33 -9.16 15.62
C TYR A 190 3.04 -10.08 14.43
N VAL A 191 2.97 -9.53 13.21
CA VAL A 191 2.85 -10.29 11.97
C VAL A 191 4.04 -11.24 11.77
N GLU A 192 5.27 -10.79 12.01
CA GLU A 192 6.46 -11.64 11.91
C GLU A 192 6.39 -12.85 12.84
N ARG A 193 5.93 -12.65 14.09
CA ARG A 193 5.76 -13.75 15.06
C ARG A 193 4.65 -14.72 14.65
N GLU A 194 3.58 -14.22 14.03
CA GLU A 194 2.51 -15.07 13.49
C GLU A 194 3.11 -16.05 12.48
N PHE A 195 3.76 -15.54 11.43
CA PHE A 195 4.38 -16.39 10.41
C PHE A 195 5.51 -17.28 10.95
N ALA A 196 6.31 -16.80 11.93
CA ALA A 196 7.34 -17.61 12.57
C ALA A 196 6.78 -18.80 13.36
N GLY A 197 5.55 -18.66 13.88
CA GLY A 197 4.81 -19.71 14.56
C GLY A 197 4.00 -20.61 13.62
N SER A 198 4.01 -20.35 12.31
CA SER A 198 3.19 -21.07 11.35
C SER A 198 3.63 -22.52 11.13
N PRO A 199 2.71 -23.43 10.76
CA PRO A 199 3.06 -24.81 10.41
C PRO A 199 3.97 -24.96 9.18
N TRP A 200 4.02 -23.94 8.32
CA TRP A 200 4.83 -23.95 7.10
C TRP A 200 6.31 -23.70 7.34
N ALA A 201 6.68 -23.21 8.55
CA ALA A 201 8.05 -22.87 8.92
C ALA A 201 8.77 -22.04 7.83
N PRO A 202 8.19 -20.90 7.42
CA PRO A 202 8.70 -20.10 6.32
C PRO A 202 10.08 -19.52 6.62
N GLU A 203 10.82 -19.17 5.56
CA GLU A 203 12.02 -18.36 5.74
C GLU A 203 11.61 -16.91 6.05
N ILE A 204 12.15 -16.36 7.15
CA ILE A 204 11.89 -14.98 7.55
C ILE A 204 13.20 -14.21 7.58
N ARG A 205 13.24 -13.10 6.84
CA ARG A 205 14.40 -12.20 6.77
C ARG A 205 13.99 -10.78 7.12
N ARG A 206 14.90 -10.05 7.74
CA ARG A 206 14.80 -8.60 7.96
C ARG A 206 15.78 -7.91 7.05
N VAL A 207 15.27 -7.14 6.09
CA VAL A 207 16.08 -6.38 5.14
C VAL A 207 16.20 -4.95 5.64
N PRO A 208 17.41 -4.43 5.90
CA PRO A 208 17.60 -3.03 6.25
C PRO A 208 17.11 -2.10 5.12
N MET A 209 16.31 -1.09 5.47
CA MET A 209 15.87 -0.01 4.60
C MET A 209 16.64 1.25 4.98
N SER A 210 17.16 2.00 3.99
CA SER A 210 18.01 3.16 4.29
C SER A 210 17.16 4.37 4.64
N GLN A 211 16.90 4.59 5.92
CA GLN A 211 16.22 5.81 6.36
C GLN A 211 17.22 6.98 6.36
N GLY A 212 17.00 7.93 5.44
CA GLY A 212 17.67 9.23 5.40
C GLY A 212 17.01 10.27 6.33
N GLY A 213 16.43 9.87 7.47
CA GLY A 213 15.69 10.76 8.36
C GLY A 213 15.37 10.16 9.74
N ASP A 214 15.28 11.04 10.72
CA ASP A 214 15.11 10.80 12.18
C ASP A 214 13.61 10.68 12.58
N ASP A 215 12.79 10.03 11.76
CA ASP A 215 11.33 9.99 11.92
C ASP A 215 10.82 8.63 12.43
N GLY A 216 11.31 8.20 13.59
CA GLY A 216 10.58 7.39 14.59
C GLY A 216 10.04 5.99 14.21
N PHE A 217 10.16 5.57 12.95
CA PHE A 217 9.71 4.27 12.45
C PHE A 217 10.91 3.54 11.86
N GLU A 218 11.42 2.55 12.61
CA GLU A 218 12.71 1.92 12.36
C GLU A 218 12.76 0.99 11.13
N GLN A 219 13.98 0.52 10.84
CA GLN A 219 14.69 0.61 9.58
C GLN A 219 14.72 -0.71 8.78
N TRP A 220 13.69 -1.55 8.85
CA TRP A 220 13.71 -2.81 8.09
C TRP A 220 12.36 -3.21 7.51
N LEU A 221 12.44 -3.95 6.42
CA LEU A 221 11.35 -4.69 5.81
C LEU A 221 11.41 -6.15 6.27
N THR A 222 10.32 -6.67 6.82
CA THR A 222 10.19 -8.11 7.10
C THR A 222 9.78 -8.80 5.81
N VAL A 223 10.57 -9.77 5.38
CA VAL A 223 10.31 -10.60 4.20
C VAL A 223 10.05 -12.02 4.69
N VAL A 224 8.87 -12.55 4.35
CA VAL A 224 8.46 -13.93 4.64
C VAL A 224 8.39 -14.66 3.31
N ASP A 225 9.00 -15.82 3.21
CA ASP A 225 8.93 -16.69 2.04
C ASP A 225 8.31 -18.02 2.47
N LEU A 226 7.07 -18.29 2.01
CA LEU A 226 6.31 -19.48 2.37
C LEU A 226 6.84 -20.75 1.71
N ASP A 227 7.43 -20.63 0.52
CA ASP A 227 7.87 -21.78 -0.28
C ASP A 227 9.37 -22.04 -0.14
N GLY A 228 10.14 -21.06 0.35
CA GLY A 228 11.60 -21.13 0.46
C GLY A 228 12.33 -21.04 -0.88
N ASP A 229 11.58 -20.81 -1.97
CA ASP A 229 12.06 -20.68 -3.34
C ASP A 229 12.26 -19.22 -3.74
N ALA A 230 11.60 -18.27 -3.07
CA ALA A 230 11.80 -16.84 -3.25
C ALA A 230 13.08 -16.40 -2.52
N SER A 231 14.21 -16.70 -3.14
CA SER A 231 15.45 -15.97 -2.87
C SER A 231 15.41 -14.66 -3.66
N PRO A 232 14.96 -13.51 -3.10
CA PRO A 232 15.48 -12.25 -3.60
C PRO A 232 16.97 -12.39 -3.38
N SER A 233 17.69 -12.48 -4.50
CA SER A 233 19.12 -12.31 -4.48
C SER A 233 19.38 -11.15 -3.53
N VAL A 234 20.32 -11.32 -2.60
CA VAL A 234 20.95 -10.18 -1.92
C VAL A 234 21.76 -9.40 -2.97
N ALA A 235 21.15 -9.08 -4.12
CA ALA A 235 21.33 -7.80 -4.74
C ALA A 235 20.84 -6.84 -3.65
N LEU A 236 21.82 -6.39 -2.86
CA LEU A 236 21.84 -5.09 -2.23
C LEU A 236 20.60 -4.30 -2.65
N PHE A 237 19.67 -4.02 -1.73
CA PHE A 237 18.72 -2.93 -1.93
C PHE A 237 19.60 -1.70 -2.17
N ALA A 238 20.01 -1.52 -3.42
CA ALA A 238 20.81 -0.43 -3.87
C ALA A 238 19.77 0.66 -3.96
N VAL A 239 19.56 1.34 -2.84
CA VAL A 239 18.88 2.61 -2.85
C VAL A 239 19.72 3.49 -3.78
N VAL A 240 19.26 3.60 -5.03
CA VAL A 240 19.88 4.47 -6.02
C VAL A 240 19.50 5.88 -5.64
N ALA A 241 20.21 6.44 -4.67
CA ALA A 241 20.28 7.88 -4.48
C ALA A 241 21.14 8.43 -5.63
N ALA A 242 20.50 8.81 -6.73
CA ALA A 242 21.17 9.49 -7.82
C ALA A 242 21.61 10.89 -7.35
N VAL A 243 22.82 10.99 -6.79
CA VAL A 243 23.45 12.27 -6.47
C VAL A 243 23.73 13.00 -7.78
N GLY A 244 22.85 13.94 -8.12
CA GLY A 244 23.03 14.89 -9.22
C GLY A 244 24.29 15.73 -8.99
N ARG A 245 25.42 15.28 -9.53
CA ARG A 245 26.62 16.08 -9.65
C ARG A 245 26.38 17.08 -10.78
N GLY A 246 25.92 18.27 -10.42
CA GLY A 246 25.75 19.38 -11.36
C GLY A 246 27.03 19.63 -12.16
N PRO A 247 26.93 20.02 -13.44
CA PRO A 247 28.09 20.23 -14.28
C PRO A 247 28.95 21.35 -13.71
N GLY A 248 30.25 21.06 -13.57
CA GLY A 248 31.24 22.00 -13.08
C GLY A 248 31.26 23.27 -13.91
N GLY A 249 30.90 24.39 -13.27
CA GLY A 249 31.22 25.72 -13.74
C GLY A 249 32.70 26.01 -13.52
N SER A 250 33.51 25.79 -14.55
CA SER A 250 34.88 26.30 -14.62
C SER A 250 34.89 27.79 -14.97
N GLY A 251 35.67 28.57 -14.23
CA GLY A 251 36.36 29.74 -14.78
C GLY A 251 35.72 31.09 -14.48
N GLY A 252 36.35 31.86 -13.60
CA GLY A 252 36.02 33.26 -13.37
C GLY A 252 36.84 33.88 -12.24
N GLY A 253 38.16 33.85 -12.37
CA GLY A 253 39.04 34.57 -11.46
C GLY A 253 38.89 36.09 -11.62
N SER A 254 38.75 36.80 -10.51
CA SER A 254 39.25 38.17 -10.39
C SER A 254 39.69 38.41 -8.95
N ALA A 255 40.98 38.67 -8.82
CA ALA A 255 41.62 39.19 -7.63
C ALA A 255 41.14 40.62 -7.31
N SER A 256 41.54 41.09 -6.12
CA SER A 256 41.55 42.47 -5.59
C SER A 256 40.54 42.68 -4.45
N ALA A 257 40.84 43.28 -3.30
CA ALA A 257 42.08 43.69 -2.64
C ALA A 257 41.72 43.96 -1.17
N ARG A 258 42.60 43.61 -0.23
CA ARG A 258 42.71 44.31 1.07
C ARG A 258 43.40 45.65 0.79
N PRO A 259 43.09 46.76 1.50
CA PRO A 259 43.65 46.99 2.85
C PRO A 259 42.81 47.99 3.71
N PRO A 260 43.40 48.74 4.67
CA PRO A 260 43.81 48.40 6.05
C PRO A 260 42.87 49.10 7.08
N ALA A 261 42.89 48.90 8.40
CA ALA A 261 43.93 48.52 9.35
C ALA A 261 43.35 47.65 10.47
#